data_AF-A0A352VI60-F1
#
_entry.id   AF-A0A352VI60-F1
#
_cell.length_a   1.000
_cell.length_b   1.000
_cell.length_c   1.000
_cell.angle_alpha   90.00
_cell.angle_beta   90.00
_cell.angle_gamma   90.00
#
_symmetry.space_group_name_H-M   'P 1'
#
loop_
_entity.id
_entity.type
_entity.pdbx_description
1 polymer ?
#
loop_
_entity_poly.entity_id
_entity_poly.type
_entity_poly.pdbx_seq_one_letter_code
_entity_poly.pdbx_strand_id
1 'polypeptide(L)'
;VRENERDRIRDEFEGEVGELLSGEVQQTERGKLVVMLNRARDADAIIPWKDQNPRERFRQGDPIRAVLKKVEETPRGPRLILSRG
;
A
#
# COMPACT_ATOMS: atom_id res chain seq x y z
N VAL A 1 2.98 -1.13 -22.42
CA VAL A 1 3.64 -0.32 -21.36
C VAL A 1 2.99 -0.58 -20.00
N ARG A 2 1.66 -0.42 -19.84
CA ARG A 2 0.97 -0.62 -18.54
C ARG A 2 0.95 -2.06 -18.00
N GLU A 3 0.92 -3.10 -18.84
CA GLU A 3 0.99 -4.50 -18.37
C GLU A 3 2.34 -4.83 -17.73
N ASN A 4 3.44 -4.45 -18.38
CA ASN A 4 4.80 -4.69 -17.86
C ASN A 4 5.06 -4.08 -16.47
N GLU A 5 4.42 -2.96 -16.15
CA GLU A 5 4.57 -2.28 -14.85
C GLU A 5 3.80 -3.02 -13.75
N ARG A 6 2.63 -3.56 -14.09
CA ARG A 6 1.81 -4.36 -13.18
C ARG A 6 2.49 -5.68 -12.83
N ASP A 7 2.99 -6.39 -13.84
CA ASP A 7 3.68 -7.66 -13.61
C ASP A 7 4.92 -7.48 -12.73
N ARG A 8 5.69 -6.40 -12.96
CA ARG A 8 6.84 -6.05 -12.13
C ARG A 8 6.47 -5.81 -10.66
N ILE A 9 5.40 -5.04 -10.40
CA ILE A 9 4.94 -4.77 -9.03
C ILE A 9 4.51 -6.06 -8.34
N ARG A 10 3.80 -6.95 -9.04
CA ARG A 10 3.45 -8.26 -8.46
C ARG A 10 4.71 -9.05 -8.11
N ASP A 11 5.59 -9.25 -9.08
CA ASP A 11 6.77 -10.10 -8.93
C ASP A 11 7.75 -9.55 -7.87
N GLU A 12 7.86 -8.22 -7.75
CA GLU A 12 8.69 -7.56 -6.72
C GLU A 12 8.10 -7.74 -5.31
N PHE A 13 6.78 -7.59 -5.14
CA PHE A 13 6.17 -7.49 -3.81
C PHE A 13 5.56 -8.81 -3.30
N GLU A 14 5.32 -9.82 -4.14
CA GLU A 14 4.82 -11.12 -3.68
C GLU A 14 5.78 -11.80 -2.69
N GLY A 15 7.09 -11.74 -2.96
CA GLY A 15 8.12 -12.30 -2.09
C GLY A 15 8.40 -11.48 -0.82
N GLU A 16 7.79 -10.31 -0.70
CA GLU A 16 8.03 -9.36 0.39
C GLU A 16 6.84 -9.22 1.35
N VAL A 17 5.85 -10.10 1.25
CA VAL A 17 4.77 -10.17 2.23
C VAL A 17 5.35 -10.42 3.63
N GLY A 18 5.02 -9.54 4.57
CA GLY A 18 5.59 -9.51 5.93
C GLY A 18 6.64 -8.40 6.12
N GLU A 19 7.14 -7.79 5.06
CA GLU A 19 8.16 -6.74 5.15
C GLU A 19 7.56 -5.37 5.53
N LEU A 20 8.36 -4.57 6.22
CA LEU A 20 8.00 -3.21 6.63
C LEU A 20 8.31 -2.22 5.51
N LEU A 21 7.26 -1.72 4.88
CA LEU A 21 7.37 -0.71 3.82
C LEU A 21 7.24 0.70 4.39
N SER A 22 7.88 1.66 3.72
CA SER A 22 7.84 3.08 4.09
C SER A 22 7.27 3.90 2.93
N GLY A 23 6.48 4.92 3.27
CA GLY A 23 5.80 5.77 2.32
C GLY A 23 5.19 7.01 2.99
N GLU A 24 4.27 7.63 2.27
CA GLU A 24 3.53 8.83 2.67
C GLU A 24 2.04 8.62 2.44
N VAL A 25 1.20 9.15 3.32
CA VAL A 25 -0.25 9.15 3.11
C VAL A 25 -0.57 10.12 1.99
N GLN A 26 -1.02 9.58 0.85
CA GLN A 26 -1.40 10.37 -0.31
C GLN A 26 -2.81 10.96 -0.13
N GLN A 27 -3.75 10.16 0.39
CA GLN A 27 -5.11 10.60 0.68
C GLN A 27 -5.86 9.61 1.58
N THR A 28 -6.97 10.05 2.17
CA THR A 28 -7.93 9.17 2.87
C THR A 28 -9.20 9.04 2.04
N GLU A 29 -9.60 7.80 1.74
CA GLU A 29 -10.78 7.51 0.91
C GLU A 29 -11.73 6.55 1.63
N ARG A 30 -12.97 6.95 1.92
CA ARG A 30 -14.02 6.03 2.42
C ARG A 30 -13.52 5.07 3.54
N GLY A 31 -12.68 5.56 4.46
CA GLY A 31 -12.13 4.79 5.57
C GLY A 31 -10.83 4.00 5.29
N LYS A 32 -10.31 3.96 4.06
CA LYS A 32 -8.96 3.46 3.76
C LYS A 32 -7.96 4.61 3.60
N LEU A 33 -6.71 4.36 3.96
CA LEU A 33 -5.59 5.23 3.63
C LEU A 33 -4.99 4.79 2.30
N VAL A 34 -4.76 5.72 1.39
CA VAL A 34 -3.97 5.50 0.17
C VAL A 34 -2.55 5.95 0.47
N VAL A 35 -1.57 5.09 0.19
CA VAL A 35 -0.18 5.28 0.55
C VAL A 35 0.66 5.33 -0.72
N MET A 36 1.49 6.36 -0.86
CA MET A 36 2.53 6.40 -1.86
C MET A 36 3.78 5.75 -1.27
N LEU A 37 4.21 4.61 -1.82
CA LEU A 37 5.41 3.93 -1.35
C LEU A 37 6.68 4.62 -1.87
N ASN A 38 7.70 4.73 -1.02
CA ASN A 38 8.95 5.42 -1.39
C ASN A 38 9.70 4.69 -2.52
N ARG A 39 9.71 3.35 -2.49
CA ARG A 39 10.44 2.54 -3.47
C ARG A 39 9.64 2.25 -4.75
N ALA A 40 8.31 2.39 -4.71
CA ALA A 40 7.42 2.09 -5.83
C ALA A 40 6.26 3.09 -5.83
N ARG A 41 6.50 4.29 -6.38
CA ARG A 41 5.53 5.39 -6.38
C ARG A 41 4.29 5.11 -7.22
N ASP A 42 4.40 4.21 -8.19
CA ASP A 42 3.32 3.84 -9.11
C ASP A 42 2.49 2.65 -8.60
N ALA A 43 2.84 2.08 -7.43
CA ALA A 43 2.10 0.99 -6.81
C ALA A 43 0.75 1.46 -6.25
N ASP A 44 -0.33 0.70 -6.51
CA ASP A 44 -1.60 0.87 -5.80
C ASP A 44 -1.45 0.27 -4.39
N ALA A 45 -1.12 1.09 -3.40
CA ALA A 45 -0.96 0.66 -2.01
C ALA A 45 -1.99 1.32 -1.09
N ILE A 46 -2.65 0.50 -0.25
CA ILE A 46 -3.68 0.98 0.68
C ILE A 46 -3.56 0.34 2.07
N ILE A 47 -4.08 1.04 3.08
CA ILE A 47 -4.37 0.49 4.41
C ILE A 47 -5.89 0.49 4.62
N PRO A 48 -6.56 -0.68 4.52
CA PRO A 48 -7.97 -0.80 4.83
C PRO A 48 -8.28 -0.36 6.27
N TRP A 49 -9.49 0.11 6.53
CA TRP A 49 -9.93 0.52 7.88
C TRP A 49 -9.61 -0.51 8.97
N LYS A 50 -9.90 -1.78 8.69
CA LYS A 50 -9.68 -2.92 9.60
C LYS A 50 -8.20 -3.22 9.89
N ASP A 51 -7.29 -2.65 9.10
CA ASP A 51 -5.85 -2.86 9.16
C ASP A 51 -5.13 -1.56 9.61
N GLN A 52 -5.89 -0.53 10.00
CA GLN A 52 -5.37 0.69 10.63
C GLN A 52 -5.39 0.56 12.15
N ASN A 53 -4.44 1.21 12.81
CA ASN A 53 -4.47 1.37 14.26
C ASN A 53 -5.46 2.50 14.63
N PRO A 54 -6.56 2.23 15.36
CA PRO A 54 -7.58 3.24 15.66
C PRO A 54 -7.10 4.44 16.48
N ARG A 55 -5.94 4.31 17.12
CA ARG A 55 -5.32 5.39 17.91
C ARG A 55 -4.51 6.35 17.05
N GLU A 56 -4.15 5.95 15.84
CA GLU A 56 -3.37 6.78 14.91
C GLU A 56 -4.31 7.58 14.01
N ARG A 57 -3.96 8.85 13.79
CA ARG A 57 -4.66 9.70 12.82
C ARG A 57 -3.64 10.24 11.86
N PHE A 58 -3.82 9.93 10.59
CA PHE A 58 -2.98 10.41 9.51
C PHE A 58 -3.70 11.49 8.70
N ARG A 59 -2.92 12.44 8.21
CA ARG A 59 -3.29 13.45 7.23
C ARG A 59 -2.52 13.20 5.94
N GLN A 60 -2.98 13.81 4.85
CA GLN A 60 -2.21 13.84 3.61
C GLN A 60 -0.83 14.46 3.86
N GLY A 61 0.21 13.84 3.33
CA GLY A 61 1.60 14.26 3.53
C GLY A 61 2.28 13.62 4.75
N ASP A 62 1.53 12.95 5.63
CA ASP A 62 2.14 12.35 6.81
C ASP A 62 2.97 11.12 6.41
N PRO A 63 4.20 10.96 6.96
CA PRO A 63 5.00 9.78 6.73
C PRO A 63 4.34 8.58 7.42
N ILE A 64 4.38 7.43 6.76
CA ILE A 64 3.81 6.20 7.28
C ILE A 64 4.73 5.01 6.98
N ARG A 65 4.81 4.10 7.95
CA ARG A 65 5.45 2.79 7.78
C ARG A 65 4.41 1.72 8.04
N ALA A 66 4.27 0.73 7.19
CA ALA A 66 3.27 -0.31 7.35
C ALA A 66 3.78 -1.63 6.78
N VAL A 67 3.35 -2.74 7.38
CA VAL A 67 3.73 -4.07 6.94
C VAL A 67 2.93 -4.43 5.69
N LEU A 68 3.58 -4.96 4.66
CA LEU A 68 2.88 -5.55 3.53
C LEU A 68 2.17 -6.83 3.99
N LYS A 69 0.84 -6.78 4.05
CA LYS A 69 0.00 -7.89 4.51
C LYS A 69 -0.28 -8.91 3.41
N LYS A 70 -0.55 -8.44 2.20
CA LYS A 70 -0.74 -9.27 1.00
C LYS A 70 -0.71 -8.43 -0.28
N VAL A 71 -0.44 -9.10 -1.40
CA VAL A 71 -0.70 -8.58 -2.75
C VAL A 71 -2.06 -9.13 -3.20
N GLU A 72 -2.93 -8.26 -3.70
CA GLU A 72 -4.28 -8.62 -4.16
C GLU A 72 -4.43 -8.27 -5.65
N GLU A 73 -4.77 -9.27 -6.46
CA GLU A 73 -5.07 -9.06 -7.88
C GLU A 73 -6.41 -8.34 -8.04
N THR A 74 -6.42 -7.25 -8.80
CA THR A 74 -7.62 -6.49 -9.12
C THR A 74 -7.73 -6.27 -10.62
N PRO A 75 -8.94 -5.94 -11.17
CA PRO A 75 -9.06 -5.58 -12.58
C PRO A 75 -8.18 -4.39 -13.00
N ARG A 76 -7.69 -3.59 -12.05
CA ARG A 76 -6.81 -2.44 -12.28
C ARG A 76 -5.32 -2.76 -12.10
N GLY A 77 -4.97 -4.01 -11.80
CA GLY A 77 -3.61 -4.46 -11.50
C GLY A 77 -3.45 -4.91 -10.04
N PRO A 78 -2.23 -5.33 -9.67
CA PRO A 78 -1.94 -5.75 -8.31
C PRO A 78 -2.07 -4.56 -7.35
N ARG A 79 -2.69 -4.83 -6.21
CA ARG A 79 -2.83 -3.89 -5.11
C ARG A 79 -2.09 -4.40 -3.89
N LEU A 80 -1.27 -3.55 -3.31
CA LEU A 80 -0.54 -3.81 -2.07
C LEU A 80 -1.43 -3.46 -0.88
N ILE A 81 -1.83 -4.47 -0.12
CA ILE A 81 -2.60 -4.29 1.11
C ILE A 81 -1.60 -4.21 2.27
N LEU A 82 -1.53 -3.06 2.92
CA LEU A 82 -0.67 -2.83 4.07
C LEU A 82 -1.46 -2.88 5.38
N SER A 83 -0.75 -3.03 6.49
CA SER A 83 -1.31 -3.04 7.84
C SER A 83 -0.42 -2.29 8.84
N ARG A 84 -1.05 -1.59 9.79
CA ARG A 84 -0.40 -0.94 10.94
C ARG A 84 -0.42 -1.80 12.21
N GLY A 85 -0.94 -3.03 12.13
CA GLY A 85 -1.15 -3.93 13.28
C GLY A 85 -2.58 -3.90 13.81
#